data_AF-A0A850CDM9-F1
#
_entry.id   AF-A0A850CDM9-F1
#
_cell.length_a   1.000
_cell.length_b   1.000
_cell.length_c   1.000
_cell.angle_alpha   90.00
_cell.angle_beta   90.00
_cell.angle_gamma   90.00
#
_symmetry.space_group_name_H-M   'P 1'
#
loop_
_entity.id
_entity.type
_entity.pdbx_description
1 polymer ?
#
loop_
_entity_poly.entity_id
_entity_poly.type
_entity_poly.pdbx_seq_one_letter_code
_entity_poly.pdbx_strand_id
1 'polypeptide(L)'
;CRMIADTTGVPAVRTADTEIGAKGAFLSGLVATGAEPDLATAAAKYVRPGDRFEPEDAGLYDDLYTSFLALRDVARAGWRVQAGRRG
;
A
#
# COMPACT_ATOMS: atom_id res chain seq x y z
N CYS A 1 -9.90 -3.51 -1.80
CA CYS A 1 -8.88 -2.57 -2.28
C CYS A 1 -9.37 -1.64 -3.40
N ARG A 2 -10.70 -1.53 -3.63
CA ARG A 2 -11.26 -0.67 -4.68
C ARG A 2 -10.87 0.80 -4.54
N MET A 3 -11.16 1.38 -3.37
CA MET A 3 -10.73 2.75 -3.03
C MET A 3 -9.24 3.01 -3.26
N ILE A 4 -8.35 2.04 -2.98
CA ILE A 4 -6.91 2.20 -3.24
C ILE A 4 -6.65 2.27 -4.75
N ALA A 5 -7.26 1.39 -5.55
CA ALA A 5 -7.13 1.42 -7.00
C ALA A 5 -7.66 2.73 -7.59
N ASP A 6 -8.83 3.18 -7.14
CA ASP A 6 -9.45 4.42 -7.62
C ASP A 6 -8.63 5.65 -7.22
N THR A 7 -8.16 5.72 -5.96
CA THR A 7 -7.36 6.86 -5.48
C THR A 7 -5.99 6.94 -6.15
N THR A 8 -5.38 5.79 -6.48
CA THR A 8 -4.02 5.77 -7.04
C THR A 8 -3.97 5.71 -8.56
N GLY A 9 -5.12 5.48 -9.21
CA GLY A 9 -5.21 5.32 -10.67
C GLY A 9 -4.49 4.08 -11.20
N VAL A 10 -4.10 3.13 -10.34
CA VAL A 10 -3.40 1.89 -10.75
C VAL A 10 -4.10 0.66 -10.19
N PRO A 11 -4.02 -0.51 -10.86
CA PRO A 11 -4.65 -1.73 -10.38
C PRO A 11 -4.14 -2.13 -8.99
N ALA A 12 -5.07 -2.48 -8.09
CA ALA A 12 -4.74 -3.00 -6.77
C ALA A 12 -5.03 -4.50 -6.70
N VAL A 13 -4.05 -5.28 -6.26
CA VAL A 13 -4.20 -6.73 -6.04
C VAL A 13 -4.14 -6.99 -4.54
N ARG A 14 -5.17 -7.64 -4.01
CA ARG A 14 -5.16 -8.16 -2.64
C ARG A 14 -4.61 -9.57 -2.66
N THR A 15 -3.64 -9.89 -1.83
CA THR A 15 -3.18 -11.28 -1.65
C THR A 15 -4.23 -12.14 -0.93
N ALA A 16 -4.30 -13.42 -1.28
CA ALA A 16 -5.11 -14.42 -0.57
C ALA A 16 -4.34 -15.07 0.60
N ASP A 17 -3.04 -14.80 0.74
CA ASP A 17 -2.23 -15.26 1.86
C ASP A 17 -2.53 -14.45 3.14
N THR A 18 -2.38 -15.10 4.29
CA THR A 18 -2.26 -14.45 5.61
C THR A 18 -0.79 -14.26 5.97
N GLU A 19 -0.49 -13.39 6.94
CA GLU A 19 0.87 -13.21 7.48
C GLU A 19 1.94 -12.85 6.42
N ILE A 20 1.66 -11.85 5.58
CA ILE A 20 2.51 -11.49 4.44
C ILE A 20 3.96 -11.15 4.81
N GLY A 21 4.20 -10.63 6.02
CA GLY A 21 5.55 -10.37 6.53
C GLY A 21 6.32 -11.67 6.78
N ALA A 22 5.69 -12.65 7.44
CA ALA A 22 6.28 -13.96 7.66
C ALA A 22 6.49 -14.72 6.33
N LYS A 23 5.55 -14.58 5.39
CA LYS A 23 5.69 -15.10 4.03
C LYS A 23 6.96 -14.55 3.37
N GLY A 24 7.19 -13.24 3.42
CA GLY A 24 8.39 -12.61 2.87
C GLY A 24 9.68 -13.14 3.49
N ALA A 25 9.71 -13.32 4.81
CA ALA A 25 10.85 -13.93 5.51
C ALA A 25 11.11 -15.37 5.05
N PHE A 26 10.06 -16.17 4.89
CA PHE A 26 10.14 -17.53 4.36
C PHE A 26 10.74 -17.58 2.94
N LEU A 27 10.25 -16.74 2.01
CA LEU A 27 10.79 -16.68 0.65
C LEU A 27 12.27 -16.27 0.64
N SER A 28 12.62 -15.29 1.48
CA SER A 28 14.01 -14.83 1.61
C SER A 28 14.92 -15.95 2.16
N GLY A 29 14.43 -16.75 3.11
CA GLY A 29 15.12 -17.93 3.62
C GLY A 29 15.34 -19.02 2.56
N LEU A 30 14.34 -19.30 1.72
CA LEU A 30 14.48 -20.24 0.61
C LEU A 30 15.60 -19.83 -0.36
N VAL A 31 15.67 -18.55 -0.72
CA VAL A 31 16.73 -18.02 -1.60
C VAL A 31 18.09 -18.07 -0.92
N ALA A 32 18.17 -17.61 0.33
CA ALA A 32 19.42 -17.59 1.10
C ALA A 32 20.01 -18.98 1.32
N THR A 33 19.17 -20.02 1.37
CA THR A 33 19.59 -21.43 1.53
C THR A 33 19.78 -22.16 0.20
N GLY A 34 19.54 -21.50 -0.94
CA GLY A 34 19.63 -22.09 -2.27
C GLY A 34 18.48 -23.05 -2.63
N ALA A 35 17.42 -23.10 -1.82
CA ALA A 35 16.24 -23.92 -2.09
C ALA A 35 15.36 -23.34 -3.21
N GLU A 36 15.46 -22.04 -3.48
CA GLU A 36 14.91 -21.37 -4.66
C GLU A 36 15.99 -20.46 -5.27
N PRO A 37 16.00 -20.25 -6.60
CA PRO A 37 17.08 -19.52 -7.26
C PRO A 37 17.03 -18.00 -7.04
N ASP A 38 15.83 -17.44 -6.89
CA ASP A 38 15.60 -16.01 -6.67
C ASP A 38 14.20 -15.76 -6.06
N LEU A 39 13.98 -14.51 -5.62
CA LEU A 39 12.72 -14.11 -5.00
C LEU A 39 11.53 -14.12 -5.98
N ALA A 40 11.76 -13.88 -7.27
CA ALA A 40 10.68 -13.84 -8.25
C ALA A 40 10.11 -15.26 -8.48
N THR A 41 11.00 -16.24 -8.61
CA THR A 41 10.68 -17.67 -8.73
C THR A 41 9.98 -18.17 -7.46
N ALA A 42 10.53 -17.85 -6.28
CA ALA A 42 9.90 -18.19 -5.01
C ALA A 42 8.51 -17.54 -4.87
N ALA A 43 8.36 -16.26 -5.21
CA ALA A 43 7.07 -15.58 -5.13
C ALA A 43 6.04 -16.19 -6.08
N ALA A 44 6.41 -16.49 -7.33
CA ALA A 44 5.51 -17.11 -8.31
C ALA A 44 4.99 -18.49 -7.84
N LYS A 45 5.80 -19.23 -7.09
CA LYS A 45 5.44 -20.57 -6.58
C LYS A 45 4.64 -20.53 -5.28
N TYR A 46 4.98 -19.62 -4.38
CA TYR A 46 4.48 -19.65 -3.01
C TYR A 46 3.45 -18.57 -2.70
N VAL A 47 3.43 -17.43 -3.40
CA VAL A 47 2.45 -16.35 -3.16
C VAL A 47 1.17 -16.62 -3.95
N ARG A 48 0.03 -16.43 -3.29
CA ARG A 48 -1.29 -16.59 -3.89
C ARG A 48 -1.94 -15.23 -4.09
N PRO A 49 -2.00 -14.70 -5.33
CA PRO A 49 -2.80 -13.51 -5.59
C PRO A 49 -4.27 -13.82 -5.30
N GLY A 50 -4.98 -12.87 -4.71
CA GLY A 50 -6.42 -12.89 -4.51
C GLY A 50 -7.09 -11.90 -5.46
N ASP A 51 -8.13 -11.22 -4.96
CA ASP A 51 -8.93 -10.30 -5.78
C ASP A 51 -8.11 -9.16 -6.37
N ARG A 52 -8.36 -8.87 -7.65
CA ARG A 52 -7.81 -7.73 -8.38
C ARG A 52 -8.90 -6.69 -8.59
N PHE A 53 -8.54 -5.42 -8.36
CA PHE A 53 -9.41 -4.26 -8.50
C PHE A 53 -8.80 -3.34 -9.55
N GLU A 54 -9.50 -3.16 -10.66
CA GLU A 54 -9.16 -2.14 -11.65
C GLU A 54 -9.75 -0.79 -11.20
N PRO A 55 -9.11 0.36 -11.51
CA PRO A 55 -9.69 1.66 -11.24
C PRO A 55 -10.98 1.87 -12.04
N GLU A 56 -12.04 2.35 -11.39
CA GLU A 56 -13.35 2.58 -12.02
C GLU A 56 -13.75 4.07 -12.00
N ASP A 57 -13.35 4.83 -10.97
CA ASP A 57 -13.71 6.26 -10.83
C ASP A 57 -12.56 7.08 -10.22
N ALA A 58 -11.56 7.42 -11.04
CA ALA A 58 -10.43 8.24 -10.61
C ALA A 58 -10.81 9.71 -10.37
N GLY A 59 -11.81 10.23 -11.10
CA GLY A 59 -12.19 11.64 -11.06
C GLY A 59 -12.74 12.08 -9.70
N LEU A 60 -13.57 11.24 -9.07
CA LEU A 60 -14.03 11.49 -7.70
C LEU A 60 -12.85 11.64 -6.72
N TYR A 61 -11.84 10.78 -6.83
CA TYR A 61 -10.72 10.79 -5.90
C TYR A 61 -9.73 11.93 -6.16
N ASP A 62 -9.63 12.46 -7.39
CA ASP A 62 -8.87 13.67 -7.68
C ASP A 62 -9.46 14.90 -6.97
N ASP A 63 -10.79 15.05 -6.99
CA ASP A 63 -11.50 16.14 -6.30
C ASP A 63 -11.36 16.00 -4.77
N LEU A 64 -11.50 14.79 -4.25
CA LEU A 64 -11.29 14.49 -2.83
C LEU A 64 -9.83 14.72 -2.41
N TYR A 65 -8.86 14.41 -3.27
CA TYR A 65 -7.45 14.66 -3.00
C TYR A 65 -7.15 16.16 -2.90
N THR A 66 -7.73 16.97 -3.80
CA THR A 66 -7.64 18.43 -3.73
C THR A 66 -8.17 18.96 -2.39
N SER A 67 -9.33 18.46 -1.95
CA SER A 67 -9.92 18.83 -0.66
C SER A 67 -9.05 18.39 0.53
N PHE A 68 -8.50 17.17 0.47
CA PHE A 68 -7.58 16.64 1.48
C PHE A 68 -6.33 17.52 1.63
N LEU A 69 -5.73 17.99 0.53
CA LEU A 69 -4.55 18.86 0.56
C LEU A 69 -4.85 20.18 1.27
N ALA A 70 -5.98 20.81 0.97
CA ALA A 70 -6.41 22.05 1.64
C ALA A 70 -6.58 21.84 3.15
N LEU A 71 -7.25 20.75 3.56
CA LEU A 71 -7.45 20.42 4.98
C LEU A 71 -6.12 20.09 5.69
N ARG A 72 -5.22 19.38 5.03
CA ARG A 72 -3.90 19.05 5.55
C ARG A 72 -3.10 20.31 5.84
N ASP A 73 -3.20 21.33 5.00
CA ASP A 73 -2.46 22.58 5.18
C ASP A 73 -3.02 23.39 6.37
N VAL A 74 -4.34 23.40 6.57
CA VAL A 74 -4.99 23.96 7.77
C VAL A 74 -4.54 23.21 9.03
N ALA A 75 -4.61 21.87 9.03
CA ALA A 75 -4.20 21.05 10.16
C ALA A 75 -2.73 21.27 10.54
N ARG A 76 -1.85 21.36 9.52
CA ARG A 76 -0.42 21.65 9.71
C ARG A 76 -0.20 23.00 10.40
N ALA A 77 -0.93 24.04 10.01
CA ALA A 77 -0.83 25.34 10.67
C ALA A 77 -1.27 25.25 12.14
N GLY A 78 -2.39 24.60 12.41
CA GLY A 78 -2.89 24.38 13.78
C GLY A 78 -1.90 23.63 14.67
N TRP A 79 -1.27 22.58 14.15
CA TRP A 79 -0.26 21.82 14.89
C TRP A 79 0.98 22.64 15.25
N ARG A 80 1.43 23.54 14.37
CA ARG A 80 2.56 24.44 14.68
C ARG A 80 2.24 25.38 15.84
N VAL A 81 1.02 25.94 15.86
CA VAL A 81 0.55 26.76 16.98
C VAL A 81 0.54 25.95 18.27
N GLN A 82 0.01 24.73 18.24
CA GLN A 82 -0.05 23.87 19.42
C GLN A 82 1.33 23.46 19.92
N ALA A 83 2.27 23.17 19.01
CA ALA A 83 3.65 22.85 19.36
C ALA A 83 4.34 24.03 20.05
N GLY A 84 4.13 25.26 19.58
CA GLY A 84 4.68 26.48 20.18
C GLY A 84 4.11 26.82 21.57
N ARG A 85 2.96 26.26 21.96
CA ARG A 85 2.38 26.42 23.32
C ARG A 85 2.90 25.41 24.33
N ARG A 86 3.65 24.39 23.88
CA ARG A 86 4.23 23.33 24.72
C ARG A 86 5.69 23.59 25.10
N GLY A 87 6.32 24.64 24.56
CA GLY A 87 7.63 25.15 24.97
C GLY A 87 7.46 26.44 25.76
#